data_AF-A0A820L7K1-F1
#
_entry.id   AF-A0A820L7K1-F1
#
_cell.length_a   1.000
_cell.length_b   1.000
_cell.length_c   1.000
_cell.angle_alpha   90.00
_cell.angle_beta   90.00
_cell.angle_gamma   90.00
#
_symmetry.space_group_name_H-M   'P 1'
#
loop_
_entity.id
_entity.type
_entity.pdbx_description
1 polymer ?
#
loop_
_entity_poly.entity_id
_entity_poly.type
_entity_poly.pdbx_seq_one_letter_code
_entity_poly.pdbx_strand_id
1 'polypeptide(L)'
;MFKAAVVLSQQYNIKIDGQFIDWQVAETHGKAIHAMSGTCQAVSTSNIVGIVGPVLSRETPIIAQFGQRVGIPVISYAATDPNLSDRQAYPAFYRTALSDNAAAIAIVKLFLRFN
;
A
#
# COMPACT_ATOMS: atom_id res chain seq x y z
N MET A 1 11.05 -3.28 4.29
CA MET A 1 11.40 -1.88 3.96
C MET A 1 10.85 -0.89 5.00
N PHE A 2 9.54 -0.84 5.28
CA PHE A 2 8.96 0.14 6.20
C PHE A 2 9.49 0.06 7.65
N LYS A 3 9.60 -1.14 8.23
CA LYS A 3 10.18 -1.32 9.57
C LYS A 3 11.59 -0.72 9.71
N ALA A 4 12.43 -0.88 8.68
CA ALA A 4 13.77 -0.29 8.68
C ALA A 4 13.71 1.25 8.67
N ALA A 5 12.78 1.84 7.91
CA ALA A 5 12.60 3.29 7.89
C ALA A 5 12.19 3.84 9.26
N VAL A 6 11.31 3.14 9.99
CA VAL A 6 10.91 3.57 11.35
C VAL A 6 12.04 3.39 12.36
N VAL A 7 12.80 2.29 12.30
CA VAL A 7 13.97 2.12 13.18
C VAL A 7 15.02 3.20 12.92
N LEU A 8 15.29 3.53 11.66
CA LEU A 8 16.21 4.60 11.30
C LEU A 8 15.70 5.98 11.73
N SER A 9 14.39 6.25 11.64
CA SER A 9 13.84 7.52 12.11
C SER A 9 14.07 7.72 13.60
N GLN A 10 13.93 6.67 14.40
CA GLN A 10 14.24 6.68 15.83
C GLN A 10 15.74 6.90 16.09
N GLN A 11 16.60 6.18 15.38
CA GLN A 11 18.07 6.32 15.50
C GLN A 11 18.55 7.74 15.17
N TYR A 12 17.95 8.39 14.18
CA TYR A 12 18.28 9.75 13.76
C TYR A 12 17.42 10.83 14.44
N ASN A 13 16.63 10.48 15.46
CA ASN A 13 15.76 11.40 16.20
C ASN A 13 14.80 12.21 15.30
N ILE A 14 14.31 11.61 14.21
CA ILE A 14 13.34 12.19 13.29
C ILE A 14 11.94 12.03 13.89
N LYS A 15 11.23 13.15 14.06
CA LYS A 15 9.91 13.23 14.69
C LYS A 15 8.93 13.98 13.81
N ILE A 16 7.66 13.62 13.88
CA ILE A 16 6.54 14.37 13.31
C ILE A 16 5.76 14.96 14.49
N ASP A 17 5.58 16.28 14.51
CA ASP A 17 4.92 17.00 15.60
C ASP A 17 5.46 16.65 17.00
N GLY A 18 6.78 16.42 17.09
CA GLY A 18 7.46 16.06 18.34
C GLY A 18 7.28 14.60 18.77
N GLN A 19 6.60 13.77 17.99
CA GLN A 19 6.37 12.35 18.25
C GLN A 19 7.16 11.45 17.29
N PHE A 20 7.59 10.28 17.77
CA PHE A 20 8.14 9.25 16.90
C PHE A 20 7.03 8.53 16.15
N ILE A 21 7.35 8.10 14.94
CA ILE A 21 6.49 7.17 14.20
C ILE A 21 6.69 5.78 14.80
N ASP A 22 5.59 5.06 15.01
CA ASP A 22 5.59 3.65 15.38
C ASP A 22 4.88 2.82 14.30
N TRP A 23 4.94 1.50 14.39
CA TRP A 23 4.31 0.60 13.43
C TRP A 23 3.63 -0.59 14.12
N GLN A 24 2.59 -1.09 13.47
CA GLN A 24 1.95 -2.36 13.81
C GLN A 24 1.95 -3.27 12.59
N VAL A 25 2.00 -4.58 12.81
CA VAL A 25 2.05 -5.58 11.74
C VAL A 25 0.90 -6.56 11.93
N ALA A 26 0.22 -6.86 10.83
CA ALA A 26 -0.78 -7.92 10.76
C ALA A 26 -0.46 -8.85 9.57
N GLU A 27 -0.50 -10.15 9.81
CA GLU A 27 -0.33 -11.14 8.75
C GLU A 27 -1.66 -11.44 8.07
N THR A 28 -1.67 -11.32 6.74
CA THR A 28 -2.90 -11.49 5.95
C THR A 28 -3.02 -12.86 5.30
N HIS A 29 -1.93 -13.62 5.22
CA HIS A 29 -1.85 -14.91 4.51
C HIS A 29 -2.35 -14.84 3.05
N GLY A 30 -2.30 -13.66 2.43
CA GLY A 30 -2.83 -13.44 1.11
C GLY A 30 -4.36 -13.51 0.99
N LYS A 31 -5.08 -13.41 2.12
CA LYS A 31 -6.54 -13.47 2.18
C LYS A 31 -7.12 -12.10 2.56
N ALA A 32 -8.00 -11.59 1.69
CA ALA A 32 -8.68 -10.32 1.86
C ALA A 32 -9.40 -10.18 3.22
N ILE A 33 -9.99 -11.26 3.75
CA ILE A 33 -10.68 -11.24 5.04
C ILE A 33 -9.72 -11.00 6.22
N HIS A 34 -8.52 -11.59 6.19
CA HIS A 34 -7.52 -11.37 7.24
C HIS A 34 -6.91 -9.98 7.12
N ALA A 35 -6.64 -9.51 5.89
CA ALA A 35 -6.21 -8.15 5.65
C ALA A 35 -7.21 -7.13 6.23
N MET A 36 -8.50 -7.30 5.93
CA MET A 36 -9.55 -6.43 6.43
C MET A 36 -9.68 -6.48 7.95
N SER A 37 -9.75 -7.70 8.52
CA SER A 37 -9.90 -7.88 9.96
C SER A 37 -8.73 -7.26 10.74
N GLY A 38 -7.49 -7.50 10.29
CA GLY A 38 -6.30 -6.91 10.92
C GLY A 38 -6.25 -5.39 10.79
N THR A 39 -6.62 -4.85 9.62
CA THR A 39 -6.68 -3.39 9.39
C THR A 39 -7.74 -2.74 10.26
N CYS A 40 -8.95 -3.32 10.32
CA CYS A 40 -10.04 -2.82 11.15
C CYS A 40 -9.66 -2.81 12.64
N GLN A 41 -9.04 -3.90 13.12
CA GLN A 41 -8.57 -3.96 14.50
C GLN A 41 -7.52 -2.87 14.80
N ALA A 42 -6.52 -2.67 13.92
CA ALA A 42 -5.48 -1.67 14.12
C ALA A 42 -6.04 -0.24 14.13
N VAL A 43 -6.96 0.08 13.21
CA VAL A 43 -7.62 1.40 13.15
C VAL A 43 -8.54 1.62 14.33
N SER A 44 -9.13 0.56 14.90
CA SER A 44 -10.05 0.68 16.04
C SER A 44 -9.35 0.85 17.39
N THR A 45 -8.10 0.37 17.52
CA THR A 45 -7.37 0.39 18.80
C THR A 45 -6.28 1.45 18.89
N SER A 46 -5.90 2.07 17.78
CA SER A 46 -4.74 2.97 17.69
C SER A 46 -4.97 4.11 16.71
N ASN A 47 -4.25 5.21 16.89
CA ASN A 47 -4.31 6.34 15.98
C ASN A 47 -3.47 6.08 14.71
N ILE A 48 -4.05 5.39 13.74
CA ILE A 48 -3.39 5.05 12.47
C ILE A 48 -3.50 6.22 11.50
N VAL A 49 -2.34 6.73 11.05
CA VAL A 49 -2.25 7.84 10.07
C VAL A 49 -2.03 7.36 8.63
N GLY A 50 -1.75 6.08 8.43
CA GLY A 50 -1.49 5.51 7.11
C GLY A 50 -1.36 3.99 7.16
N ILE A 51 -1.67 3.33 6.04
CA ILE A 51 -1.55 1.89 5.87
C ILE A 51 -0.47 1.60 4.83
N VAL A 52 0.49 0.74 5.16
CA VAL A 52 1.52 0.27 4.23
C VAL A 52 1.27 -1.20 3.89
N GLY A 53 1.01 -1.47 2.62
CA GLY A 53 0.49 -2.73 2.11
C GLY A 53 -0.93 -2.59 1.54
N PRO A 54 -1.62 -3.70 1.22
CA PRO A 54 -1.14 -5.08 1.22
C PRO A 54 -0.02 -5.35 0.21
N VAL A 55 0.61 -6.51 0.32
CA VAL A 55 1.63 -6.97 -0.65
C VAL A 55 0.97 -7.45 -1.93
N LEU A 56 -0.08 -8.26 -1.81
CA LEU A 56 -0.70 -8.90 -2.96
C LEU A 56 -1.79 -8.01 -3.55
N SER A 57 -1.79 -7.91 -4.89
CA SER A 57 -2.82 -7.20 -5.63
C SER A 57 -4.24 -7.66 -5.27
N ARG A 58 -4.45 -8.95 -5.01
CA ARG A 58 -5.78 -9.52 -4.69
C ARG A 58 -6.41 -8.99 -3.39
N GLU A 59 -5.60 -8.50 -2.46
CA GLU A 59 -6.07 -7.96 -1.18
C GLU A 59 -6.18 -6.44 -1.21
N THR A 60 -5.50 -5.79 -2.17
CA THR A 60 -5.33 -4.35 -2.17
C THR A 60 -6.64 -3.57 -2.41
N PRO A 61 -7.54 -3.98 -3.33
CA PRO A 61 -8.79 -3.26 -3.58
C PRO A 61 -9.63 -3.03 -2.33
N ILE A 62 -9.80 -4.08 -1.50
CA ILE A 62 -10.67 -3.98 -0.32
C ILE A 62 -10.07 -3.05 0.74
N ILE A 63 -8.74 -3.08 0.92
CA ILE A 63 -8.04 -2.21 1.87
C ILE A 63 -7.97 -0.77 1.36
N ALA A 64 -7.75 -0.56 0.06
CA ALA A 64 -7.77 0.76 -0.58
C ALA A 64 -9.13 1.45 -0.42
N GLN A 65 -10.23 0.73 -0.68
CA GLN A 65 -11.59 1.23 -0.48
C GLN A 65 -11.89 1.50 0.99
N PHE A 66 -11.44 0.64 1.89
CA PHE A 66 -11.58 0.88 3.33
C PHE A 66 -10.84 2.14 3.76
N GLY A 67 -9.55 2.27 3.40
CA GLY A 67 -8.74 3.45 3.69
C GLY A 67 -9.39 4.74 3.19
N GLN A 68 -9.91 4.74 1.96
CA GLN A 68 -10.68 5.87 1.44
C GLN A 68 -11.88 6.22 2.33
N ARG A 69 -12.66 5.23 2.76
CA ARG A 69 -13.87 5.47 3.59
C ARG A 69 -13.53 6.04 4.96
N VAL A 70 -12.41 5.65 5.54
CA VAL A 70 -11.97 6.13 6.86
C VAL A 70 -10.99 7.30 6.79
N GLY A 71 -10.68 7.81 5.59
CA GLY A 71 -9.77 8.95 5.39
C GLY A 71 -8.29 8.63 5.61
N ILE A 72 -7.90 7.36 5.55
CA ILE A 72 -6.51 6.90 5.76
C ILE A 72 -5.88 6.53 4.41
N PRO A 73 -4.73 7.12 4.04
CA PRO A 73 -4.03 6.76 2.81
C PRO A 73 -3.46 5.34 2.87
N VAL A 74 -3.52 4.64 1.74
CA VAL A 74 -3.01 3.27 1.61
C VAL A 74 -1.89 3.25 0.58
N ILE A 75 -0.72 2.76 0.95
CA ILE A 75 0.46 2.68 0.08
C ILE A 75 0.92 1.23 -0.04
N SER A 76 0.66 0.58 -1.18
CA SER A 76 1.22 -0.75 -1.44
C SER A 76 2.65 -0.65 -2.01
N TYR A 77 3.55 -1.47 -1.50
CA TYR A 77 4.93 -1.53 -2.01
C TYR A 77 5.14 -2.62 -3.08
N ALA A 78 4.13 -3.43 -3.40
CA ALA A 78 4.27 -4.60 -4.27
C ALA A 78 3.08 -4.88 -5.20
N ALA A 79 1.90 -4.28 -4.99
CA ALA A 79 0.73 -4.54 -5.83
C ALA A 79 0.88 -3.92 -7.23
N THR A 80 0.84 -4.75 -8.27
CA THR A 80 1.07 -4.37 -9.68
C THR A 80 -0.19 -4.26 -10.54
N ASP A 81 -1.35 -4.68 -10.01
CA ASP A 81 -2.62 -4.72 -10.76
C ASP A 81 -2.94 -3.34 -11.40
N PRO A 82 -3.13 -3.26 -12.72
CA PRO A 82 -3.46 -2.03 -13.41
C PRO A 82 -4.71 -1.31 -12.89
N ASN A 83 -5.73 -2.05 -12.46
CA ASN A 83 -7.03 -1.52 -12.01
C ASN A 83 -6.88 -0.59 -10.80
N LEU A 84 -5.85 -0.82 -9.97
CA LEU A 84 -5.53 0.02 -8.81
C LEU A 84 -5.05 1.44 -9.20
N SER A 85 -4.85 1.71 -10.49
CA SER A 85 -4.50 3.05 -10.99
C SER A 85 -5.72 3.95 -11.21
N ASP A 86 -6.95 3.41 -11.12
CA ASP A 86 -8.18 4.19 -11.24
C ASP A 86 -8.31 5.16 -10.05
N ARG A 87 -8.16 6.46 -10.32
CA ARG A 87 -8.24 7.53 -9.32
C ARG A 87 -9.66 7.88 -8.89
N GLN A 88 -10.67 7.49 -9.67
CA GLN A 88 -12.07 7.62 -9.26
C GLN A 88 -12.44 6.51 -8.28
N ALA A 89 -11.99 5.28 -8.55
CA ALA A 89 -12.25 4.13 -7.68
C ALA A 89 -11.35 4.10 -6.42
N TYR A 90 -10.10 4.58 -6.51
CA TYR A 90 -9.11 4.51 -5.43
C TYR A 90 -8.35 5.84 -5.22
N PRO A 91 -9.04 6.95 -4.87
CA PRO A 91 -8.41 8.26 -4.70
C PRO A 91 -7.36 8.34 -3.58
N ALA A 92 -7.51 7.53 -2.52
CA ALA A 92 -6.58 7.49 -1.39
C ALA A 92 -5.49 6.40 -1.49
N PHE A 93 -5.43 5.69 -2.63
CA PHE A 93 -4.46 4.61 -2.85
C PHE A 93 -3.23 5.11 -3.60
N TYR A 94 -2.06 4.63 -3.18
CA TYR A 94 -0.79 4.87 -3.84
C TYR A 94 0.04 3.59 -3.85
N ARG A 95 1.06 3.56 -4.71
CA ARG A 95 2.02 2.45 -4.73
C ARG A 95 3.39 2.89 -5.18
N THR A 96 4.41 2.17 -4.73
CA THR A 96 5.79 2.34 -5.21
C THR A 96 6.14 1.35 -6.33
N ALA A 97 5.42 0.23 -6.42
CA ALA A 97 5.57 -0.73 -7.51
C ALA A 97 4.98 -0.18 -8.83
N LEU A 98 5.60 -0.52 -9.95
CA LEU A 98 5.06 -0.21 -11.27
C LEU A 98 3.81 -1.05 -11.58
N SER A 99 2.91 -0.47 -12.38
CA SER A 99 1.78 -1.23 -12.93
C SER A 99 2.26 -2.26 -13.94
N ASP A 100 1.58 -3.40 -14.03
CA ASP A 100 1.79 -4.40 -15.10
C ASP A 100 1.58 -3.81 -16.51
N ASN A 101 0.83 -2.70 -16.64
CA ASN A 101 0.72 -1.94 -17.89
C ASN A 101 2.08 -1.45 -18.42
N ALA A 102 3.02 -1.12 -17.53
CA ALA A 102 4.36 -0.67 -17.95
C ALA A 102 5.10 -1.79 -18.70
N ALA A 103 5.01 -3.03 -18.21
CA ALA A 103 5.58 -4.20 -18.88
C ALA A 103 4.87 -4.50 -20.20
N ALA A 104 3.54 -4.44 -20.23
CA ALA A 104 2.77 -4.63 -21.46
C ALA A 104 3.16 -3.63 -22.56
N ILE A 105 3.30 -2.34 -22.22
CA ILE A 105 3.75 -1.30 -23.17
C ILE A 105 5.17 -1.61 -23.69
N ALA A 106 6.08 -2.08 -22.84
CA ALA A 106 7.42 -2.43 -23.26
C ALA A 106 7.43 -3.58 -24.27
N ILE A 107 6.61 -4.61 -24.04
CA ILE A 107 6.46 -5.75 -24.97
C ILE A 107 5.90 -5.29 -26.32
N VAL A 108 4.87 -4.45 -26.32
CA VAL A 108 4.29 -3.90 -27.57
C VAL A 108 5.34 -3.10 -28.34
N LYS A 109 6.12 -2.25 -27.66
CA LYS A 109 7.22 -1.49 -28.29
C LYS A 109 8.29 -2.40 -28.88
N LEU A 110 8.62 -3.50 -28.20
CA LEU A 110 9.58 -4.48 -28.70
C LEU A 110 9.05 -5.16 -29.97
N PHE A 111 7.79 -5.59 -29.96
CA PHE A 111 7.14 -6.20 -31.13
C PHE A 111 7.14 -5.27 -32.34
N LEU A 112 6.73 -4.01 -32.16
CA LEU A 112 6.71 -3.00 -33.23
C LEU A 112 8.12 -2.65 -33.77
N ARG A 113 9.18 -2.96 -33.03
CA ARG A 113 10.56 -2.70 -33.47
C ARG A 113 11.13 -3.81 -34.35
N PHE A 114 10.71 -5.05 -34.13
CA PHE A 114 11.35 -6.24 -34.70
C PHE A 114 10.42 -7.14 -35.52
N ASN A 115 9.14 -6.82 -35.62
CA ASN A 115 8.21 -7.38 -36.60
C ASN A 115 8.05 -6.41 -37.78
#